data_AF-A0A401TYF4-F1
#
_entry.id   AF-A0A401TYF4-F1
#
_cell.length_a   1.000
_cell.length_b   1.000
_cell.length_c   1.000
_cell.angle_alpha   90.00
_cell.angle_beta   90.00
_cell.angle_gamma   90.00
#
_symmetry.space_group_name_H-M   'P 1'
#
loop_
_entity.id
_entity.type
_entity.pdbx_description
1 polymer ?
#
loop_
_entity_poly.entity_id
_entity_poly.type
_entity_poly.pdbx_seq_one_letter_code
_entity_poly.pdbx_strand_id
1 'polypeptide(L)'
;GLYAPYSIIRAGERIFFYAGQGFHKIEPGGVPEQIGREKVDRTFLADLDKGNLQLFMGAADPRSTRVYWAYKSVSGAVGTTYDKLLGYDFLLDRFFPVSMAGEYLLGVSQTGLTLENLDTISSSIDAMTLSLDAYATAVQPEIAQFNNAHVLGFFRGQNLEATLESAEQGNDENRITIRGFRPITD
;
A
#
# COMPACT_ATOMS: atom_id res chain seq x y z
N GLY A 1 5.90 18.07 14.27
CA GLY A 1 6.63 16.82 14.55
C GLY A 1 5.90 15.66 13.92
N LEU A 2 6.60 14.56 13.65
CA LEU A 2 5.99 13.31 13.18
C LEU A 2 5.06 12.74 14.26
N TYR A 3 3.89 12.25 13.86
CA TYR A 3 2.95 11.63 14.78
C TYR A 3 3.32 10.17 15.08
N ALA A 4 3.82 9.46 14.06
CA ALA A 4 4.42 8.13 14.20
C ALA A 4 5.80 8.11 13.52
N PRO A 5 6.88 7.66 14.20
CA PRO A 5 8.23 7.71 13.65
C PRO A 5 8.40 6.98 12.31
N TYR A 6 7.77 5.82 12.14
CA TYR A 6 7.90 5.00 10.93
C TYR A 6 7.02 5.45 9.76
N SER A 7 6.20 6.50 9.94
CA SER A 7 5.31 7.02 8.88
C SER A 7 6.02 7.87 7.81
N ILE A 8 7.31 8.17 7.99
CA ILE A 8 8.10 8.91 6.99
C ILE A 8 8.51 7.99 5.84
N ILE A 9 8.33 8.48 4.62
CA ILE A 9 8.64 7.77 3.37
C ILE A 9 9.53 8.67 2.53
N ARG A 10 10.60 8.09 1.98
CA ARG A 10 11.43 8.75 0.98
C ARG A 10 11.25 8.04 -0.36
N ALA A 11 10.66 8.73 -1.34
CA ALA A 11 10.53 8.24 -2.71
C ALA A 11 11.35 9.13 -3.65
N GLY A 12 12.55 8.69 -4.00
CA GLY A 12 13.51 9.50 -4.75
C GLY A 12 13.90 10.77 -3.98
N GLU A 13 13.58 11.94 -4.54
CA GLU A 13 13.84 13.25 -3.92
C GLU A 13 12.65 13.80 -3.11
N ARG A 14 11.50 13.09 -3.14
CA ARG A 14 10.29 13.48 -2.40
C ARG A 14 10.26 12.81 -1.04
N ILE A 15 9.73 13.53 -0.06
CA ILE A 15 9.47 13.02 1.29
C ILE A 15 7.98 13.08 1.57
N PHE A 16 7.41 11.99 2.08
CA PHE A 16 6.03 11.93 2.54
C PHE A 16 6.01 11.54 4.01
N PHE A 17 5.05 12.05 4.77
CA PHE A 17 4.96 11.72 6.19
C PHE A 17 3.59 12.05 6.76
N TYR A 18 3.32 11.51 7.94
CA TYR A 18 2.15 11.87 8.73
C TYR A 18 2.55 12.66 9.98
N ALA A 19 2.04 13.89 10.06
CA ALA A 19 2.22 14.79 11.20
C ALA A 19 0.93 14.90 12.00
N GLY A 20 0.97 15.59 13.15
CA GLY A 20 -0.22 15.84 13.95
C GLY A 20 -1.35 16.59 13.22
N GLN A 21 -1.05 17.21 12.07
CA GLN A 21 -2.04 17.87 11.21
C GLN A 21 -2.50 17.01 10.02
N GLY A 22 -1.98 15.78 9.84
CA GLY A 22 -2.37 14.91 8.74
C GLY A 22 -1.23 14.52 7.80
N PHE A 23 -1.58 13.99 6.63
CA PHE A 23 -0.62 13.60 5.58
C PHE A 23 -0.02 14.82 4.88
N HIS A 24 1.31 14.79 4.73
CA HIS A 24 2.08 15.83 4.05
C HIS A 24 3.05 15.24 3.03
N LYS A 25 3.38 16.03 2.02
CA LYS A 25 4.50 15.80 1.10
C LYS A 25 5.47 16.97 1.14
N ILE A 26 6.73 16.73 0.82
CA ILE A 26 7.74 17.75 0.51
C ILE A 26 8.29 17.41 -0.87
N GLU A 27 8.09 18.33 -1.80
CA GLU A 27 8.75 18.31 -3.10
C GLU A 27 10.22 18.74 -2.96
N PRO A 28 11.10 18.40 -3.92
CA PRO A 28 12.52 18.76 -3.85
C PRO A 28 12.70 20.29 -3.71
N GLY A 29 13.37 20.71 -2.63
CA GLY A 29 13.57 22.14 -2.32
C GLY A 29 12.31 22.89 -1.84
N GLY A 30 11.18 22.19 -1.65
CA GLY A 30 9.92 22.77 -1.20
C GLY A 30 9.75 22.78 0.32
N VAL A 31 8.59 23.29 0.74
CA VAL A 31 8.10 23.21 2.13
C VAL A 31 7.06 22.09 2.26
N PRO A 32 6.71 21.64 3.47
CA PRO A 32 5.63 20.69 3.67
C PRO A 32 4.28 21.18 3.11
N GLU A 33 3.70 20.40 2.22
CA GLU A 33 2.37 20.60 1.64
C GLU A 33 1.41 19.55 2.18
N GLN A 34 0.22 19.96 2.60
CA GLN A 34 -0.80 19.06 3.13
C GLN A 34 -1.52 18.35 1.98
N ILE A 35 -1.55 17.03 1.99
CA ILE A 35 -2.15 16.20 0.93
C ILE A 35 -3.42 15.48 1.39
N GLY A 36 -3.60 15.27 2.70
CA GLY A 36 -4.72 14.48 3.23
C GLY A 36 -5.99 15.28 3.59
N ARG A 37 -5.90 16.61 3.65
CA ARG A 37 -7.00 17.47 4.13
C ARG A 37 -8.20 17.44 3.17
N GLU A 38 -9.41 17.32 3.72
CA GLU A 38 -10.66 17.10 2.97
C GLU A 38 -10.65 15.87 2.03
N LYS A 39 -9.64 14.99 2.15
CA LYS A 39 -9.54 13.74 1.38
C LYS A 39 -9.62 12.53 2.30
N VAL A 40 -8.61 12.32 3.14
CA VAL A 40 -8.42 11.09 3.91
C VAL A 40 -8.10 11.29 5.39
N ASP A 41 -7.60 12.47 5.80
CA ASP A 41 -7.05 12.68 7.15
C ASP A 41 -8.04 12.31 8.27
N ARG A 42 -9.29 12.76 8.17
CA ARG A 42 -10.33 12.50 9.18
C ARG A 42 -10.67 11.02 9.27
N THR A 43 -10.86 10.36 8.14
CA THR A 43 -11.24 8.94 8.06
C THR A 43 -10.10 8.07 8.56
N PHE A 44 -8.87 8.35 8.12
CA PHE A 44 -7.67 7.65 8.57
C PHE A 44 -7.47 7.77 10.09
N LEU A 45 -7.52 8.99 10.64
CA LEU A 45 -7.26 9.21 12.07
C LEU A 45 -8.34 8.61 12.98
N ALA A 46 -9.58 8.48 12.49
CA ALA A 46 -10.66 7.80 13.19
C ALA A 46 -10.46 6.27 13.21
N ASP A 47 -9.90 5.72 12.14
CA ASP A 47 -9.69 4.29 11.97
C ASP A 47 -8.33 3.79 12.49
N LEU A 48 -7.33 4.67 12.65
CA LEU A 48 -6.01 4.32 13.16
C LEU A 48 -6.03 3.86 14.63
N ASP A 49 -5.45 2.69 14.90
CA ASP A 49 -5.18 2.23 16.26
C ASP A 49 -4.00 3.00 16.87
N LYS A 50 -4.33 3.99 17.70
CA LYS A 50 -3.37 4.87 18.39
C LYS A 50 -2.57 4.15 19.48
N GLY A 51 -2.98 2.96 19.91
CA GLY A 51 -2.23 2.13 20.85
C GLY A 51 -1.08 1.38 20.21
N ASN A 52 -1.06 1.25 18.88
CA ASN A 52 -0.10 0.44 18.12
C ASN A 52 0.59 1.23 17.00
N LEU A 53 1.07 2.45 17.29
CA LEU A 53 1.72 3.31 16.30
C LEU A 53 3.01 2.74 15.70
N GLN A 54 3.62 1.73 16.34
CA GLN A 54 4.74 0.98 15.75
C GLN A 54 4.35 0.24 14.46
N LEU A 55 3.06 -0.05 14.27
CA LEU A 55 2.52 -0.67 13.06
C LEU A 55 2.10 0.34 12.00
N PHE A 56 2.19 1.65 12.29
CA PHE A 56 1.99 2.71 11.33
C PHE A 56 3.30 3.06 10.63
N MET A 57 3.55 2.40 9.51
CA MET A 57 4.81 2.49 8.77
C MET A 57 4.58 2.81 7.30
N GLY A 58 5.52 3.55 6.72
CA GLY A 58 5.46 3.95 5.33
C GLY A 58 6.53 3.27 4.47
N ALA A 59 6.18 2.99 3.21
CA ALA A 59 7.12 2.50 2.21
C ALA A 59 6.81 3.09 0.82
N ALA A 60 7.85 3.35 0.03
CA ALA A 60 7.71 3.73 -1.37
C ALA A 60 7.77 2.48 -2.24
N ASP A 61 6.95 2.43 -3.30
CA ASP A 61 7.13 1.44 -4.35
C ASP A 61 8.23 1.90 -5.32
N PRO A 62 9.38 1.21 -5.39
CA PRO A 62 10.50 1.63 -6.24
C PRO A 62 10.20 1.54 -7.74
N ARG A 63 9.14 0.83 -8.14
CA ARG A 63 8.77 0.63 -9.54
C ARG A 63 7.69 1.59 -10.04
N SER A 64 6.99 2.29 -9.15
CA SER A 64 5.85 3.14 -9.52
C SER A 64 5.87 4.51 -8.82
N THR A 65 4.89 5.36 -9.16
CA THR A 65 4.73 6.69 -8.56
C THR A 65 3.89 6.65 -7.28
N ARG A 66 3.97 5.54 -6.52
CA ARG A 66 3.10 5.27 -5.38
C ARG A 66 3.88 5.12 -4.09
N VAL A 67 3.29 5.65 -3.03
CA VAL A 67 3.72 5.43 -1.65
C VAL A 67 2.58 4.82 -0.86
N TYR A 68 2.92 4.04 0.16
CA TYR A 68 1.97 3.31 0.96
C TYR A 68 2.25 3.52 2.43
N TRP A 69 1.20 3.71 3.20
CA TRP A 69 1.24 3.63 4.65
C TRP A 69 0.47 2.41 5.13
N ALA A 70 1.17 1.44 5.69
CA ALA A 70 0.55 0.37 6.45
C ALA A 70 0.16 0.87 7.85
N TYR A 71 -1.01 0.48 8.34
CA TYR A 71 -1.45 0.77 9.70
C TYR A 71 -2.42 -0.28 10.21
N LYS A 72 -2.44 -0.44 11.53
CA LYS A 72 -3.44 -1.23 12.23
C LYS A 72 -4.72 -0.40 12.39
N SER A 73 -5.85 -0.92 11.92
CA SER A 73 -7.15 -0.30 12.18
C SER A 73 -7.64 -0.61 13.60
N VAL A 74 -8.56 0.23 14.11
CA VAL A 74 -9.26 -0.01 15.38
C VAL A 74 -10.05 -1.32 15.38
N SER A 75 -10.47 -1.78 14.20
CA SER A 75 -11.14 -3.07 13.99
C SER A 75 -10.17 -4.24 13.72
N GLY A 76 -8.88 -3.99 13.57
CA GLY A 76 -7.90 -5.02 13.26
C GLY A 76 -7.73 -6.01 14.41
N ALA A 77 -7.33 -7.25 14.09
CA ALA A 77 -7.07 -8.28 15.08
C ALA A 77 -5.99 -7.86 16.09
N VAL A 78 -6.12 -8.27 17.35
CA VAL A 78 -5.09 -8.05 18.38
C VAL A 78 -3.80 -8.77 17.96
N GLY A 79 -2.68 -8.06 17.99
CA GLY A 79 -1.38 -8.62 17.62
C GLY A 79 -0.41 -7.60 17.08
N THR A 80 0.61 -8.10 16.39
CA THR A 80 1.74 -7.34 15.85
C THR A 80 1.61 -7.05 14.35
N THR A 81 0.39 -7.08 13.82
CA THR A 81 0.13 -6.96 12.38
C THR A 81 -0.74 -5.74 12.07
N TYR A 82 -0.43 -5.08 10.96
CA TYR A 82 -1.35 -4.14 10.32
C TYR A 82 -2.35 -4.91 9.47
N ASP A 83 -3.48 -4.27 9.15
CA ASP A 83 -4.57 -4.85 8.34
C ASP A 83 -5.02 -3.94 7.19
N LYS A 84 -4.52 -2.70 7.14
CA LYS A 84 -4.81 -1.75 6.07
C LYS A 84 -3.53 -1.10 5.55
N LEU A 85 -3.54 -0.82 4.25
CA LEU A 85 -2.61 0.08 3.61
C LEU A 85 -3.39 1.25 3.02
N LEU A 86 -2.86 2.45 3.17
CA LEU A 86 -3.31 3.64 2.47
C LEU A 86 -2.28 4.00 1.42
N GLY A 87 -2.63 3.81 0.15
CA GLY A 87 -1.81 4.20 -0.98
C GLY A 87 -2.04 5.65 -1.39
N TYR A 88 -1.00 6.29 -1.91
CA TYR A 88 -1.04 7.60 -2.54
C TYR A 88 -0.20 7.60 -3.80
N ASP A 89 -0.82 7.91 -4.94
CA ASP A 89 -0.12 8.14 -6.20
C ASP A 89 0.24 9.62 -6.31
N PHE A 90 1.53 9.93 -6.23
CA PHE A 90 2.00 11.31 -6.19
C PHE A 90 2.06 11.98 -7.57
N LEU A 91 1.87 11.22 -8.66
CA LEU A 91 1.69 11.79 -9.99
C LEU A 91 0.23 12.18 -10.23
N LEU A 92 -0.71 11.38 -9.73
CA LEU A 92 -2.16 11.60 -9.88
C LEU A 92 -2.80 12.39 -8.71
N ASP A 93 -2.04 12.72 -7.66
CA ASP A 93 -2.51 13.34 -6.42
C ASP A 93 -3.75 12.64 -5.82
N ARG A 94 -3.71 11.30 -5.80
CA ARG A 94 -4.86 10.46 -5.45
C ARG A 94 -4.52 9.44 -4.38
N PHE A 95 -5.34 9.43 -3.32
CA PHE A 95 -5.34 8.38 -2.31
C PHE A 95 -6.22 7.20 -2.72
N PHE A 96 -5.84 6.01 -2.28
CA PHE A 96 -6.64 4.79 -2.45
C PHE A 96 -6.38 3.82 -1.29
N PRO A 97 -7.43 3.18 -0.73
CA PRO A 97 -7.27 2.19 0.31
C PRO A 97 -6.93 0.81 -0.27
N VAL A 98 -6.22 -0.01 0.50
CA VAL A 98 -5.95 -1.42 0.21
C VAL A 98 -6.13 -2.22 1.50
N SER A 99 -6.94 -3.27 1.45
CA SER A 99 -7.14 -4.20 2.56
C SER A 99 -6.14 -5.34 2.46
N MET A 100 -5.10 -5.32 3.28
CA MET A 100 -4.05 -6.35 3.30
C MET A 100 -3.43 -6.40 4.69
N ALA A 101 -3.24 -7.62 5.20
CA ALA A 101 -2.59 -7.83 6.49
C ALA A 101 -1.11 -8.17 6.33
N GLY A 102 -0.29 -7.66 7.24
CA GLY A 102 1.15 -7.93 7.27
C GLY A 102 1.83 -7.40 8.53
N GLU A 103 3.10 -7.71 8.66
CA GLU A 103 3.93 -7.35 9.82
C GLU A 103 4.90 -6.23 9.51
N TYR A 104 5.40 -6.20 8.28
CA TYR A 104 6.37 -5.20 7.83
C TYR A 104 6.19 -4.88 6.35
N LEU A 105 6.29 -3.60 5.99
CA LEU A 105 6.14 -3.11 4.61
C LEU A 105 7.46 -2.47 4.17
N LEU A 106 7.99 -2.86 3.01
CA LEU A 106 9.27 -2.37 2.51
C LEU A 106 9.39 -2.45 0.99
N GLY A 107 10.22 -1.59 0.41
CA GLY A 107 10.68 -1.76 -0.97
C GLY A 107 11.94 -2.62 -1.00
N VAL A 108 11.92 -3.74 -1.71
CA VAL A 108 13.07 -4.67 -1.79
C VAL A 108 13.15 -5.32 -3.16
N SER A 109 14.35 -5.69 -3.58
CA SER A 109 14.54 -6.53 -4.75
C SER A 109 14.30 -8.00 -4.42
N GLN A 110 13.79 -8.75 -5.40
CA GLN A 110 13.65 -10.19 -5.28
C GLN A 110 15.03 -10.84 -5.09
N THR A 111 15.13 -11.75 -4.12
CA THR A 111 16.35 -12.53 -3.90
C THR A 111 16.60 -13.45 -5.09
N GLY A 112 17.86 -13.52 -5.55
CA GLY A 112 18.25 -14.41 -6.62
C GLY A 112 17.92 -15.87 -6.29
N LEU A 113 17.50 -16.63 -7.31
CA LEU A 113 17.27 -18.06 -7.20
C LEU A 113 18.60 -18.80 -7.37
N THR A 114 18.86 -19.79 -6.52
CA THR A 114 19.98 -20.72 -6.67
C THR A 114 19.53 -21.95 -7.44
N LEU A 115 20.45 -22.58 -8.19
CA LEU A 115 20.16 -23.80 -8.95
C LEU A 115 19.67 -24.96 -8.06
N GLU A 116 20.12 -24.99 -6.81
CA GLU A 116 19.73 -25.99 -5.81
C GLU A 116 18.23 -25.91 -5.43
N ASN A 117 17.59 -24.75 -5.62
CA ASN A 117 16.18 -24.53 -5.35
C ASN A 117 15.30 -24.60 -6.62
N LEU A 118 15.86 -25.08 -7.74
CA LEU A 118 15.12 -25.11 -9.01
C LEU A 118 14.00 -26.15 -9.02
N ASP A 119 14.18 -27.27 -8.31
CA ASP A 119 13.18 -28.35 -8.19
C ASP A 119 11.89 -27.89 -7.48
N THR A 120 11.96 -26.83 -6.66
CA THR A 120 10.80 -26.23 -6.00
C THR A 120 9.98 -25.30 -6.90
N ILE A 121 10.53 -24.88 -8.05
CA ILE A 121 9.90 -23.92 -8.97
C ILE A 121 9.32 -24.63 -10.20
N SER A 122 10.01 -25.65 -10.69
CA SER A 122 9.53 -26.51 -11.77
C SER A 122 10.04 -27.92 -11.58
N SER A 123 9.15 -28.91 -11.69
CA SER A 123 9.51 -30.33 -11.67
C SER A 123 10.21 -30.79 -12.95
N SER A 124 10.36 -29.91 -13.95
CA SER A 124 11.09 -30.18 -15.20
C SER A 124 11.69 -28.91 -15.78
N ILE A 125 12.97 -28.97 -16.14
CA ILE A 125 13.68 -27.89 -16.85
C ILE A 125 13.02 -27.57 -18.19
N ASP A 126 12.51 -28.58 -18.89
CA ASP A 126 11.86 -28.41 -20.20
C ASP A 126 10.49 -27.73 -20.10
N ALA A 127 9.90 -27.65 -18.91
CA ALA A 127 8.63 -26.98 -18.66
C ALA A 127 8.77 -25.49 -18.28
N MET A 128 10.01 -24.97 -18.20
CA MET A 128 10.25 -23.59 -17.82
C MET A 128 9.91 -22.62 -18.96
N THR A 129 9.14 -21.57 -18.65
CA THR A 129 8.71 -20.54 -19.60
C THR A 129 9.74 -19.41 -19.80
N LEU A 130 10.80 -19.37 -18.99
CA LEU A 130 11.86 -18.35 -19.03
C LEU A 130 13.25 -19.01 -19.02
N SER A 131 14.21 -18.43 -19.74
CA SER A 131 15.60 -18.93 -19.74
C SER A 131 16.26 -18.71 -18.38
N LEU A 132 17.13 -19.65 -17.98
CA LEU A 132 17.86 -19.58 -16.72
C LEU A 132 18.77 -18.34 -16.64
N ASP A 133 19.35 -17.94 -17.77
CA ASP A 133 20.17 -16.73 -17.88
C ASP A 133 19.36 -15.44 -17.66
N ALA A 134 18.04 -15.46 -17.89
CA ALA A 134 17.17 -14.29 -17.68
C ALA A 134 16.85 -14.06 -16.19
N TYR A 135 16.77 -15.12 -15.36
CA TYR A 135 16.43 -15.01 -13.94
C TYR A 135 17.45 -14.19 -13.13
N ALA A 136 18.72 -14.18 -13.55
CA ALA A 136 19.76 -13.37 -12.94
C ALA A 136 19.58 -11.85 -13.16
N THR A 137 18.79 -11.45 -14.17
CA THR A 137 18.68 -10.04 -14.63
C THR A 137 17.40 -9.32 -14.18
N ALA A 138 16.41 -10.04 -13.65
CA ALA A 138 15.09 -9.49 -13.28
C ALA A 138 14.99 -9.08 -11.79
N VAL A 139 15.95 -8.31 -11.29
CA VAL A 139 16.07 -7.95 -9.86
C VAL A 139 15.62 -6.50 -9.60
N GLN A 140 14.61 -6.02 -10.33
CA GLN A 140 14.05 -4.69 -10.09
C GLN A 140 13.43 -4.65 -8.68
N PRO A 141 13.77 -3.65 -7.85
CA PRO A 141 13.13 -3.49 -6.55
C PRO A 141 11.65 -3.15 -6.71
N GLU A 142 10.82 -3.76 -5.87
CA GLU A 142 9.37 -3.59 -5.87
C GLU A 142 8.87 -3.52 -4.43
N ILE A 143 7.64 -3.05 -4.26
CA ILE A 143 6.98 -3.09 -2.96
C ILE A 143 6.72 -4.54 -2.53
N ALA A 144 7.01 -4.82 -1.26
CA ALA A 144 6.89 -6.14 -0.65
C ALA A 144 6.42 -6.02 0.81
N GLN A 145 5.97 -7.13 1.37
CA GLN A 145 5.62 -7.23 2.78
C GLN A 145 5.97 -8.58 3.39
N PHE A 146 6.21 -8.59 4.70
CA PHE A 146 6.17 -9.83 5.49
C PHE A 146 4.74 -10.10 5.94
N ASN A 147 4.25 -11.31 5.69
CA ASN A 147 2.94 -11.74 6.16
C ASN A 147 3.01 -12.29 7.61
N ASN A 148 1.86 -12.65 8.18
CA ASN A 148 1.74 -13.21 9.54
C ASN A 148 2.43 -14.57 9.73
N ALA A 149 2.94 -15.19 8.66
CA ALA A 149 3.75 -16.41 8.71
C ALA A 149 5.26 -16.10 8.61
N HIS A 150 5.64 -14.81 8.75
CA HIS A 150 7.01 -14.32 8.62
C HIS A 150 7.63 -14.58 7.24
N VAL A 151 6.81 -14.70 6.20
CA VAL A 151 7.24 -14.94 4.82
C VAL A 151 7.16 -13.64 4.03
N LEU A 152 8.24 -13.31 3.32
CA LEU A 152 8.30 -12.19 2.38
C LEU A 152 7.45 -12.51 1.14
N GLY A 153 6.54 -11.60 0.80
CA GLY A 153 5.71 -11.66 -0.41
C GLY A 153 5.72 -10.34 -1.18
N PHE A 154 5.51 -10.43 -2.50
CA PHE A 154 5.39 -9.28 -3.41
C PHE A 154 3.94 -9.09 -3.85
N PHE A 155 3.56 -7.87 -4.20
CA PHE A 155 2.20 -7.53 -4.68
C PHE A 155 2.01 -7.86 -6.18
N ARG A 156 2.31 -9.11 -6.57
CA ARG A 156 2.18 -9.64 -7.94
C ARG A 156 1.05 -10.66 -8.11
N GLY A 157 0.19 -10.77 -7.09
CA GLY A 157 -0.92 -11.71 -7.08
C GLY A 157 -2.00 -11.38 -8.10
N GLN A 158 -3.05 -12.20 -8.14
CA GLN A 158 -4.23 -11.90 -8.94
C GLN A 158 -4.81 -10.53 -8.52
N ASN A 159 -5.30 -9.77 -9.50
CA ASN A 159 -5.98 -8.51 -9.24
C ASN A 159 -7.16 -8.72 -8.29
N LEU A 160 -7.22 -7.92 -7.23
CA LEU A 160 -8.35 -7.90 -6.31
C LEU A 160 -9.60 -7.34 -7.00
N GLU A 161 -10.77 -7.85 -6.62
CA GLU A 161 -12.05 -7.32 -7.07
C GLU A 161 -12.23 -5.86 -6.59
N ALA A 162 -12.68 -4.99 -7.50
CA ALA A 162 -12.93 -3.60 -7.17
C ALA A 162 -14.36 -3.44 -6.61
N THR A 163 -14.47 -2.96 -5.38
CA THR A 163 -15.78 -2.61 -4.78
C THR A 163 -16.07 -1.13 -5.01
N LEU A 164 -17.22 -0.83 -5.62
CA LEU A 164 -17.76 0.52 -5.74
C LEU A 164 -18.96 0.65 -4.79
N GLU A 165 -18.84 1.54 -3.82
CA GLU A 165 -19.93 1.85 -2.89
C GLU A 165 -20.46 3.25 -3.16
N SER A 166 -21.78 3.37 -3.33
CA SER A 166 -22.44 4.68 -3.41
C SER A 166 -22.74 5.21 -2.01
N ALA A 167 -22.70 6.53 -1.84
CA ALA A 167 -23.19 7.13 -0.60
C ALA A 167 -24.66 6.74 -0.36
N GLU A 168 -24.97 6.29 0.87
CA GLU A 168 -26.34 6.10 1.30
C GLU A 168 -26.97 7.48 1.49
N GLN A 169 -27.96 7.81 0.66
CA GLN A 169 -28.75 9.02 0.80
C GLN A 169 -30.13 8.64 1.32
N GLY A 170 -30.38 8.90 2.60
CA GLY A 170 -31.70 8.80 3.22
C GLY A 170 -32.39 10.16 3.20
N ASN A 171 -33.69 10.17 2.92
CA ASN A 171 -34.57 11.26 3.30
C ASN A 171 -35.72 10.64 4.12
N ASP A 172 -36.36 11.47 4.95
CA ASP A 172 -37.55 11.07 5.69
C ASP A 172 -38.70 10.83 4.70
N GLU A 173 -38.83 9.58 4.23
CA GLU A 173 -39.98 8.98 3.52
C GLU A 173 -40.06 9.08 1.98
N ASN A 174 -39.09 9.66 1.26
CA ASN A 174 -39.11 9.74 -0.21
C ASN A 174 -38.19 8.69 -0.88
N ARG A 175 -38.76 7.92 -1.81
CA ARG A 175 -38.03 6.91 -2.59
C ARG A 175 -36.95 7.55 -3.48
N ILE A 176 -35.69 7.19 -3.27
CA ILE A 176 -34.58 7.51 -4.18
C ILE A 176 -34.36 6.32 -5.13
N THR A 177 -34.16 6.60 -6.42
CA THR A 177 -33.83 5.57 -7.43
C THR A 177 -32.59 5.98 -8.21
N ILE A 178 -31.56 5.14 -8.20
CA ILE A 178 -30.36 5.31 -9.03
C ILE A 178 -30.62 4.61 -10.37
N ARG A 179 -30.56 5.36 -11.48
CA ARG A 179 -30.83 4.84 -12.84
C ARG A 179 -29.59 4.30 -13.55
N GLY A 180 -28.41 4.47 -12.96
CA GLY A 180 -27.16 3.95 -13.47
C GLY A 180 -25.97 4.64 -12.81
N PHE A 181 -24.81 3.99 -12.89
CA PHE A 181 -23.52 4.60 -12.60
C PHE A 181 -22.58 4.29 -13.76
N ARG A 182 -21.67 5.20 -14.06
CA ARG A 182 -20.58 4.97 -15.00
C ARG A 182 -19.27 5.25 -14.26
N PRO A 183 -18.43 4.24 -14.01
CA PRO A 183 -17.08 4.52 -13.55
C PRO A 183 -16.34 5.22 -14.70
N ILE A 184 -15.81 6.40 -14.42
CA ILE A 184 -14.85 7.07 -15.30
C ILE A 184 -13.49 6.82 -14.66
N THR A 185 -12.77 5.84 -15.20
CA THR A 185 -11.36 5.60 -14.87
C THR A 185 -10.50 6.13 -16.02
N ASP A 186 -9.35 6.69 -15.67
CA ASP A 186 -8.23 6.91 -16.61
C ASP A 186 -7.45 5.58 -16.71
#